data_AF-A0A3Q2QII0-F1
#
_entry.id   AF-A0A3Q2QII0-F1
#
_cell.length_a   1.000
_cell.length_b   1.000
_cell.length_c   1.000
_cell.angle_alpha   90.00
_cell.angle_beta   90.00
_cell.angle_gamma   90.00
#
_symmetry.space_group_name_H-M   'P 1'
#
loop_
_entity.id
_entity.type
_entity.pdbx_description
1 polymer ?
#
loop_
_entity_poly.entity_id
_entity_poly.type
_entity_poly.pdbx_seq_one_letter_code
_entity_poly.pdbx_strand_id
1 'polypeptide(L)'
;MGSSDSKLNFRKAVIQLTTKTQPVEATEDVFWDQFWADTTITVQDVFALVPAAEIRAVREESPSNLATLCYKAVEKLVQGAESGCPTEREKQVVLNCTHILTRILPYIFEDQDWRGFFWSTVPGAGHAGVSGDGAWSENYV
;
A
#
# COMPACT_ATOMS: atom_id res chain seq x y z
N MET A 1 10.33 -22.45 -14.15
CA MET A 1 11.12 -21.23 -14.47
C MET A 1 10.37 -19.99 -13.96
N GLY A 2 10.00 -19.92 -12.67
CA GLY A 2 8.93 -19.00 -12.23
C GLY A 2 9.21 -18.15 -10.99
N SER A 3 10.46 -18.04 -10.52
CA SER A 3 10.80 -17.21 -9.34
C SER A 3 11.75 -16.05 -9.68
N SER A 4 12.66 -16.24 -10.64
CA SER A 4 13.58 -15.17 -11.08
C SER A 4 12.84 -14.03 -11.80
N ASP A 5 11.89 -14.35 -12.68
CA ASP A 5 11.09 -13.35 -13.39
C ASP A 5 10.16 -12.58 -12.44
N SER A 6 9.61 -13.27 -11.44
CA SER A 6 8.80 -12.71 -10.37
C SER A 6 9.55 -11.66 -9.54
N LYS A 7 10.75 -12.02 -9.07
CA LYS A 7 11.63 -11.08 -8.32
C LYS A 7 12.02 -9.89 -9.18
N LEU A 8 12.27 -10.11 -10.47
CA LEU A 8 12.62 -9.06 -11.41
C LEU A 8 11.45 -8.10 -11.66
N ASN A 9 10.23 -8.60 -11.79
CA ASN A 9 9.02 -7.77 -11.93
C ASN A 9 8.74 -6.97 -10.65
N PHE A 10 8.81 -7.62 -9.49
CA PHE A 10 8.70 -6.94 -8.19
C PHE A 10 9.73 -5.81 -8.07
N ARG A 11 11.00 -6.09 -8.41
CA ARG A 11 12.07 -5.09 -8.38
C ARG A 11 11.81 -3.92 -9.32
N LYS A 12 11.31 -4.19 -10.54
CA LYS A 12 10.91 -3.13 -11.49
C LYS A 12 9.80 -2.26 -10.91
N ALA A 13 8.78 -2.85 -10.28
CA ALA A 13 7.71 -2.10 -9.65
C ALA A 13 8.23 -1.18 -8.54
N VAL A 14 9.17 -1.66 -7.71
CA VAL A 14 9.85 -0.84 -6.68
C VAL A 14 10.61 0.34 -7.30
N ILE A 15 11.37 0.12 -8.37
CA ILE A 15 12.09 1.19 -9.07
C ILE A 15 11.12 2.18 -9.70
N GLN A 16 9.96 1.72 -10.20
CA GLN A 16 8.94 2.63 -10.74
C GLN A 16 8.32 3.52 -9.65
N LEU A 17 8.20 3.04 -8.40
CA LEU A 17 7.75 3.88 -7.28
C LEU A 17 8.72 5.02 -6.97
N THR A 18 10.03 4.79 -7.12
CA THR A 18 11.07 5.80 -6.83
C THR A 18 11.34 6.76 -7.99
N THR A 19 11.17 6.31 -9.23
CA THR A 19 11.60 7.08 -10.41
C THR A 19 10.49 7.80 -11.17
N LYS A 20 9.21 7.44 -10.95
CA LYS A 20 8.10 8.14 -11.60
C LYS A 20 7.88 9.51 -10.95
N THR A 21 8.08 10.56 -11.74
CA THR A 21 7.76 11.96 -11.38
C THR A 21 6.26 12.24 -11.30
N GLN A 22 5.42 11.37 -11.87
CA GLN A 22 3.97 11.44 -11.75
C GLN A 22 3.46 10.33 -10.82
N PRO A 23 2.54 10.65 -9.90
CA PRO A 23 1.93 9.64 -9.03
C PRO A 23 1.28 8.51 -9.85
N VAL A 24 1.48 7.26 -9.42
CA VAL A 24 0.74 6.13 -9.97
C VAL A 24 -0.69 6.17 -9.45
N GLU A 25 -1.69 6.10 -10.33
CA GLU A 25 -3.08 6.16 -9.90
C GLU A 25 -3.44 4.93 -9.05
N ALA A 26 -4.25 5.12 -8.00
CA ALA A 26 -4.70 4.04 -7.12
C ALA A 26 -5.53 2.96 -7.85
N THR A 27 -6.08 3.32 -9.02
CA THR A 27 -6.86 2.49 -9.94
C THR A 27 -6.00 1.64 -10.88
N GLU A 28 -4.69 1.83 -10.93
CA GLU A 28 -3.77 0.98 -11.72
C GLU A 28 -3.56 -0.38 -11.04
N ASP A 29 -4.61 -1.18 -10.87
CA ASP A 29 -4.56 -2.46 -10.14
C ASP A 29 -3.50 -3.43 -10.69
N VAL A 30 -3.28 -3.43 -12.01
CA VAL A 30 -2.23 -4.26 -12.66
C VAL A 30 -0.82 -3.88 -12.17
N PHE A 31 -0.58 -2.61 -11.87
CA PHE A 31 0.68 -2.17 -11.29
C PHE A 31 0.78 -2.63 -9.84
N TRP A 32 -0.24 -2.33 -9.03
CA TRP A 32 -0.24 -2.61 -7.60
C TRP A 32 -0.21 -4.11 -7.29
N ASP A 33 -0.87 -4.93 -8.11
CA ASP A 33 -0.88 -6.39 -7.95
C ASP A 33 0.52 -7.02 -8.06
N GLN A 34 1.50 -6.36 -8.71
CA GLN A 34 2.88 -6.86 -8.76
C GLN A 34 3.53 -7.00 -7.39
N PHE A 35 3.01 -6.32 -6.37
CA PHE A 35 3.55 -6.35 -5.01
C PHE A 35 3.08 -7.57 -4.19
N TRP A 36 1.89 -8.11 -4.48
CA TRP A 36 1.29 -9.18 -3.66
C TRP A 36 0.74 -10.38 -4.42
N ALA A 37 0.56 -10.30 -5.73
CA ALA A 37 -0.02 -11.38 -6.53
C ALA A 37 0.92 -12.59 -6.70
N ASP A 38 2.23 -12.39 -6.56
CA ASP A 38 3.20 -13.46 -6.69
C ASP A 38 3.41 -14.24 -5.39
N THR A 39 3.08 -15.53 -5.42
CA THR A 39 3.14 -16.41 -4.24
C THR A 39 4.54 -16.94 -3.92
N THR A 40 5.56 -16.59 -4.71
CA THR A 40 6.94 -17.07 -4.53
C THR A 40 7.86 -16.07 -3.81
N ILE A 41 7.39 -14.84 -3.59
CA ILE A 41 8.15 -13.79 -2.90
C ILE A 41 8.13 -14.05 -1.39
N THR A 42 9.32 -14.26 -0.81
CA THR A 42 9.47 -14.43 0.63
C THR A 42 9.67 -13.10 1.35
N VAL A 43 9.52 -13.06 2.67
CA VAL A 43 9.84 -11.86 3.46
C VAL A 43 11.31 -11.45 3.29
N GLN A 44 12.23 -12.42 3.18
CA GLN A 44 13.64 -12.15 2.94
C GLN A 44 13.85 -11.46 1.58
N ASP A 45 13.12 -11.90 0.55
CA ASP A 45 13.15 -11.26 -0.76
C ASP A 45 12.62 -9.83 -0.69
N VAL A 46 11.53 -9.57 0.03
CA VAL A 46 11.01 -8.19 0.21
C VAL A 46 12.08 -7.29 0.85
N PHE A 47 12.75 -7.76 1.91
CA PHE A 47 13.79 -6.97 2.57
C PHE A 47 15.01 -6.73 1.68
N ALA A 48 15.36 -7.69 0.82
CA ALA A 48 16.46 -7.56 -0.14
C ALA A 48 16.12 -6.66 -1.33
N LEU A 49 14.89 -6.75 -1.86
CA LEU A 49 14.44 -6.07 -3.08
C LEU A 49 13.90 -4.65 -2.82
N VAL A 50 13.59 -4.31 -1.57
CA VAL A 50 13.14 -2.98 -1.13
C VAL A 50 14.14 -2.40 -0.09
N PRO A 51 15.27 -1.83 -0.53
CA PRO A 51 16.26 -1.24 0.37
C PRO A 51 15.72 -0.05 1.16
N ALA A 52 16.26 0.18 2.36
CA ALA A 52 15.80 1.26 3.24
C ALA A 52 15.99 2.65 2.61
N ALA A 53 17.11 2.85 1.90
CA ALA A 53 17.39 4.10 1.19
C ALA A 53 16.32 4.42 0.14
N GLU A 54 15.81 3.40 -0.56
CA GLU A 54 14.78 3.60 -1.57
C GLU A 54 13.43 3.96 -0.95
N ILE A 55 13.06 3.35 0.18
CA ILE A 55 11.81 3.71 0.87
C ILE A 55 11.85 5.17 1.32
N ARG A 56 13.00 5.62 1.86
CA ARG A 56 13.20 7.03 2.23
C ARG A 56 13.18 7.96 1.02
N ALA A 57 13.79 7.55 -0.09
CA ALA A 57 13.73 8.30 -1.34
C ALA A 57 12.28 8.45 -1.85
N VAL A 58 11.47 7.38 -1.88
CA VAL A 58 10.03 7.50 -2.24
C VAL A 58 9.31 8.43 -1.27
N ARG A 59 9.60 8.32 0.03
CA ARG A 59 8.97 9.17 1.07
C ARG A 59 9.21 10.66 0.81
N GLU A 60 10.41 11.01 0.37
CA GLU A 60 10.84 12.40 0.16
C GLU A 60 10.46 12.92 -1.23
N GLU A 61 10.63 12.11 -2.27
CA GLU A 61 10.46 12.51 -3.67
C GLU A 61 9.05 12.26 -4.21
N SER A 62 8.32 11.29 -3.66
CA SER A 62 7.00 10.87 -4.16
C SER A 62 6.11 10.32 -3.04
N PRO A 63 5.79 11.13 -2.02
CA PRO A 63 5.08 10.65 -0.83
C PRO A 63 3.71 10.05 -1.13
N SER A 64 3.02 10.56 -2.15
CA SER A 64 1.74 10.02 -2.62
C SER A 64 1.84 8.55 -3.05
N ASN A 65 2.91 8.15 -3.74
CA ASN A 65 3.09 6.77 -4.18
C ASN A 65 3.24 5.80 -3.00
N LEU A 66 4.02 6.21 -1.99
CA LEU A 66 4.22 5.40 -0.79
C LEU A 66 2.95 5.32 0.06
N ALA A 67 2.15 6.39 0.14
CA ALA A 67 0.84 6.32 0.79
C ALA A 67 -0.16 5.44 0.02
N THR A 68 -0.22 5.52 -1.30
CA THR A 68 -1.08 4.65 -2.11
C THR A 68 -0.67 3.18 -1.96
N LEU A 69 0.64 2.87 -1.96
CA LEU A 69 1.13 1.51 -1.68
C LEU A 69 0.61 1.00 -0.33
N CYS A 70 0.72 1.83 0.72
CA CYS A 70 0.26 1.48 2.04
C CYS A 70 -1.26 1.30 2.08
N TYR A 71 -2.02 2.23 1.50
CA TYR A 71 -3.47 2.16 1.41
C TYR A 71 -3.93 0.87 0.71
N LYS A 72 -3.37 0.56 -0.47
CA LYS A 72 -3.75 -0.65 -1.23
C LYS A 72 -3.37 -1.93 -0.48
N ALA A 73 -2.23 -1.96 0.20
CA ALA A 73 -1.85 -3.11 1.03
C ALA A 73 -2.84 -3.32 2.20
N VAL A 74 -3.27 -2.24 2.86
CA VAL A 74 -4.28 -2.30 3.93
C VAL A 74 -5.65 -2.70 3.37
N GLU A 75 -6.06 -2.16 2.22
CA GLU A 75 -7.29 -2.54 1.52
C GLU A 75 -7.37 -4.05 1.28
N LYS A 76 -6.27 -4.69 0.85
CA LYS A 76 -6.19 -6.15 0.71
C LYS A 76 -6.30 -6.90 2.05
N LEU A 77 -5.73 -6.36 3.13
CA LEU A 77 -5.88 -6.95 4.47
C LEU A 77 -7.34 -6.92 4.94
N VAL A 78 -8.05 -5.80 4.72
CA VAL A 78 -9.47 -5.66 5.06
C VAL A 78 -10.31 -6.66 4.25
N GLN A 79 -10.10 -6.75 2.94
CA GLN A 79 -10.77 -7.73 2.08
C GLN A 79 -10.50 -9.18 2.54
N GLY A 80 -9.27 -9.48 2.94
CA GLY A 80 -8.89 -10.79 3.49
C GLY A 80 -9.59 -11.11 4.81
N ALA A 81 -9.72 -10.12 5.70
CA ALA A 81 -10.41 -10.27 6.97
C ALA A 81 -11.93 -10.48 6.80
N GLU A 82 -12.55 -9.76 5.87
CA GLU A 82 -13.99 -9.88 5.57
C GLU A 82 -14.35 -11.21 4.90
N SER A 83 -13.50 -11.68 3.97
CA SER A 83 -13.72 -12.94 3.24
C SER A 83 -13.33 -14.19 4.04
N GLY A 84 -12.46 -14.06 5.04
CA GLY A 84 -11.87 -15.18 5.76
C GLY A 84 -10.79 -15.94 4.98
N CYS A 85 -10.34 -15.42 3.81
CA CYS A 85 -9.28 -16.00 2.97
C CYS A 85 -9.49 -17.50 2.64
N PRO A 86 -10.58 -17.87 1.93
CA PRO A 86 -10.90 -19.27 1.65
C PRO A 86 -9.85 -19.98 0.78
N THR A 87 -9.12 -19.26 -0.06
CA THR A 87 -8.14 -19.85 -0.98
C THR A 87 -6.70 -19.64 -0.50
N GLU A 88 -5.79 -20.53 -0.88
CA GLU A 88 -4.36 -20.36 -0.61
C GLU A 88 -3.80 -19.08 -1.25
N ARG A 89 -4.31 -18.72 -2.43
CA ARG A 89 -3.91 -17.49 -3.12
C ARG A 89 -4.22 -16.25 -2.28
N GLU A 90 -5.42 -16.14 -1.71
CA GLU A 90 -5.80 -14.99 -0.88
C GLU A 90 -4.96 -14.91 0.39
N LYS A 91 -4.68 -16.05 1.03
CA LYS A 91 -3.76 -16.11 2.18
C LYS A 91 -2.38 -15.57 1.84
N GLN A 92 -1.85 -15.93 0.66
CA GLN A 92 -0.55 -15.43 0.20
C GLN A 92 -0.58 -13.94 -0.13
N VAL A 93 -1.65 -13.43 -0.73
CA VAL A 93 -1.82 -11.99 -0.96
C VAL A 93 -1.78 -11.22 0.36
N VAL A 94 -2.55 -11.66 1.36
CA VAL A 94 -2.57 -11.07 2.70
C VAL A 94 -1.19 -11.13 3.37
N LEU A 95 -0.50 -12.27 3.26
CA LEU A 95 0.84 -12.43 3.80
C LEU A 95 1.85 -11.48 3.14
N ASN A 96 1.81 -11.36 1.81
CA ASN A 96 2.68 -10.44 1.06
C ASN A 96 2.41 -8.97 1.42
N CYS A 97 1.13 -8.57 1.54
CA CYS A 97 0.76 -7.24 2.03
C CYS A 97 1.33 -6.98 3.43
N THR A 98 1.27 -7.98 4.32
CA THR A 98 1.85 -7.89 5.67
C THR A 98 3.37 -7.72 5.63
N HIS A 99 4.08 -8.46 4.77
CA HIS A 99 5.52 -8.30 4.58
C HIS A 99 5.89 -6.90 4.10
N ILE A 100 5.14 -6.35 3.13
CA ILE A 100 5.36 -5.00 2.61
C ILE A 100 5.13 -3.96 3.69
N LEU A 101 4.02 -4.03 4.41
CA LEU A 101 3.71 -3.09 5.50
C LEU A 101 4.77 -3.15 6.60
N THR A 102 5.17 -4.35 7.01
CA THR A 102 6.29 -4.55 7.95
C THR A 102 7.58 -3.91 7.44
N ARG A 103 7.79 -3.93 6.13
CA ARG A 103 8.98 -3.34 5.50
C ARG A 103 8.92 -1.82 5.44
N ILE A 104 7.79 -1.21 5.11
CA ILE A 104 7.71 0.23 4.82
C ILE A 104 7.32 1.10 6.02
N LEU A 105 6.48 0.60 6.92
CA LEU A 105 5.93 1.39 8.03
C LEU A 105 7.01 2.01 8.94
N PRO A 106 8.09 1.30 9.32
CA PRO A 106 9.14 1.90 10.16
C PRO A 106 9.74 3.17 9.55
N TYR A 107 9.87 3.22 8.22
CA TYR A 107 10.46 4.36 7.51
C TYR A 107 9.44 5.46 7.24
N ILE A 108 8.16 5.12 7.08
CA ILE A 108 7.08 6.12 7.04
C ILE A 108 7.09 6.94 8.33
N PHE A 109 7.22 6.28 9.49
CA PHE A 109 7.17 6.93 10.80
C PHE A 109 8.47 7.63 11.23
N GLU A 110 9.54 7.59 10.43
CA GLU A 110 10.73 8.43 10.66
C GLU A 110 10.45 9.92 10.46
N ASP A 111 9.46 10.24 9.62
CA ASP A 111 9.01 11.61 9.36
C ASP A 111 7.72 11.89 10.15
N GLN A 112 7.73 12.97 10.94
CA GLN A 112 6.58 13.34 11.77
C GLN A 112 5.42 13.92 10.95
N ASP A 113 5.72 14.58 9.83
CA ASP A 113 4.73 15.22 8.96
C ASP A 113 3.91 14.17 8.21
N TRP A 114 4.52 13.00 7.98
CA TRP A 114 3.86 11.84 7.40
C TRP A 114 2.70 11.29 8.22
N ARG A 115 2.63 11.58 9.53
CA ARG A 115 1.48 11.18 10.35
C ARG A 115 0.20 11.84 9.86
N GLY A 116 0.23 13.13 9.52
CA GLY A 116 -0.95 13.84 9.01
C GLY A 116 -1.43 13.30 7.67
N PHE A 117 -0.49 12.93 6.79
CA PHE A 117 -0.78 12.39 5.47
C PHE A 117 -1.30 10.94 5.53
N PHE A 118 -0.72 10.10 6.37
CA PHE A 118 -1.11 8.69 6.55
C PHE A 118 -2.57 8.54 7.01
N TRP A 119 -3.04 9.46 7.86
CA TRP A 119 -4.42 9.47 8.34
C TRP A 119 -5.36 10.32 7.46
N SER A 120 -4.85 10.94 6.40
CA SER A 120 -5.68 11.70 5.47
C SER A 120 -6.37 10.76 4.47
N THR A 121 -7.63 11.03 4.14
CA THR A 121 -8.35 10.27 3.12
C THR A 121 -7.69 10.47 1.76
N VAL A 122 -7.46 9.38 1.01
CA VAL A 122 -6.96 9.46 -0.37
C VAL A 122 -7.88 10.38 -1.18
N PRO A 123 -7.36 11.41 -1.87
CA PRO A 123 -8.16 12.26 -2.74
C PRO A 123 -8.86 11.39 -3.80
N GLY A 124 -10.19 11.35 -3.78
CA GLY A 124 -11.02 10.51 -4.66
C GLY A 124 -11.68 9.29 -4.00
N ALA A 125 -11.28 8.91 -2.77
CA ALA A 125 -11.97 7.86 -2.00
C ALA A 125 -13.14 8.41 -1.17
N GLY A 126 -13.17 9.72 -0.91
CA GLY A 126 -14.31 10.38 -0.26
C GLY A 126 -15.21 11.01 -1.30
N HIS A 127 -16.25 10.30 -1.77
CA HIS A 127 -17.57 10.81 -2.18
C HIS A 127 -18.46 9.65 -2.70
N ALA A 128 -18.64 8.61 -1.88
CA ALA A 128 -19.76 7.69 -2.04
C ALA A 128 -20.42 7.50 -0.67
N GLY A 129 -21.30 8.44 -0.31
CA GLY A 129 -22.29 8.21 0.75
C GLY A 129 -22.15 9.02 2.04
N VAL A 130 -22.11 10.35 1.98
CA VAL A 130 -22.77 11.18 3.00
C VAL A 130 -23.45 12.36 2.30
N SER A 131 -24.61 12.07 1.68
CA SER A 131 -25.63 13.09 1.45
C SER A 131 -26.84 12.65 2.27
N GLY A 132 -26.95 13.23 3.46
CA GLY A 132 -28.04 13.00 4.39
C GLY A 132 -28.07 14.17 5.36
N ASP A 133 -28.68 15.25 4.92
CA ASP A 133 -29.06 16.39 5.75
C ASP A 133 -29.68 15.91 7.07
N GLY A 134 -29.15 16.40 8.17
CA GLY A 134 -29.62 16.06 9.51
C GLY A 134 -29.11 17.08 10.51
N ALA A 135 -29.64 18.29 10.42
CA ALA A 135 -29.54 19.29 11.46
C ALA A 135 -29.98 18.68 12.81
N TRP A 136 -29.03 18.52 13.74
CA TRP A 136 -29.32 18.39 15.16
C TRP A 136 -28.39 19.33 15.94
N SER A 137 -28.96 20.52 16.14
CA SER A 137 -28.81 21.44 17.24
C SER A 137 -27.85 21.06 18.37
N GLU A 138 -26.99 22.03 18.69
CA GLU A 138 -26.72 22.55 20.03
C GLU A 138 -27.57 21.99 21.18
N ASN A 139 -26.87 21.80 22.30
CA ASN A 139 -27.31 21.49 23.65
C ASN A 139 -27.46 20.00 23.96
N TYR A 140 -26.50 19.45 24.70
CA TYR A 140 -26.75 19.00 26.06
C TYR A 140 -25.47 19.17 26.90
N VAL A 141 -25.71 19.56 28.15
CA VAL A 141 -24.80 19.85 29.27
C VAL A 141 -23.78 18.73 29.51
#